data_AF-A0A524DZ59-F1
#
_entry.id   AF-A0A524DZ59-F1
#
_cell.length_a   1.000
_cell.length_b   1.000
_cell.length_c   1.000
_cell.angle_alpha   90.00
_cell.angle_beta   90.00
_cell.angle_gamma   90.00
#
_symmetry.space_group_name_H-M   'P 1'
#
loop_
_entity.id
_entity.type
_entity.pdbx_description
1 polymer ?
#
loop_
_entity_poly.entity_id
_entity_poly.type
_entity_poly.pdbx_seq_one_letter_code
_entity_poly.pdbx_strand_id
1 'polypeptide(L)'
;MSEVYTNKQKKIALALYLSIAISCLVTIGGIVYTISDLIMATGKMALFLGLNIGYQIAIIGALLAGLFFLIVYFFGLYKKGVQLILRNIFRKKYYNDKYAKRIGVRIAAGALMLSIFTIIIGLLFAVFYELFTGGSDGGTLPLSTIFVNFSQGAIVLTFGLFLFLIIGLIFALNYLWYNGYYMILKLITDLEEE
;
A
#
# COMPACT_ATOMS: atom_id res chain seq x y z
N MET A 1 23.02 9.82 9.23
CA MET A 1 22.33 8.96 8.22
C MET A 1 23.41 8.03 7.67
N SER A 2 23.59 6.86 8.26
CA SER A 2 24.77 6.01 8.01
C SER A 2 24.89 5.64 6.52
N GLU A 3 26.10 5.77 5.97
CA GLU A 3 26.51 5.66 4.56
C GLU A 3 26.27 4.28 3.89
N VAL A 4 25.41 3.44 4.48
CA VAL A 4 25.27 2.02 4.13
C VAL A 4 24.37 1.79 2.90
N TYR A 5 23.49 2.74 2.57
CA TYR A 5 22.48 2.59 1.51
C TYR A 5 22.75 3.51 0.31
N THR A 6 22.57 2.97 -0.90
CA THR A 6 22.76 3.73 -2.15
C THR A 6 21.68 4.79 -2.34
N ASN A 7 21.97 5.83 -3.12
CA ASN A 7 21.01 6.91 -3.41
C ASN A 7 19.73 6.40 -4.09
N LYS A 8 19.81 5.34 -4.92
CA LYS A 8 18.63 4.70 -5.52
C LYS A 8 17.72 4.07 -4.47
N GLN A 9 18.29 3.34 -3.51
CA GLN A 9 17.54 2.70 -2.41
C GLN A 9 16.86 3.74 -1.51
N LYS A 10 17.54 4.85 -1.22
CA LYS A 10 16.96 5.99 -0.48
C LYS A 10 15.76 6.58 -1.21
N LYS A 11 15.83 6.76 -2.54
CA LYS A 11 14.70 7.26 -3.34
C LYS A 11 13.51 6.30 -3.33
N ILE A 12 13.75 5.01 -3.48
CA ILE A 12 12.67 3.98 -3.42
C ILE A 12 12.00 3.98 -2.05
N ALA A 13 12.78 3.98 -0.97
CA ALA A 13 12.24 4.01 0.39
C ALA A 13 11.47 5.29 0.70
N LEU A 14 11.92 6.44 0.18
CA LEU A 14 11.22 7.72 0.28
C LEU A 14 9.89 7.66 -0.46
N ALA A 15 9.87 7.16 -1.70
CA ALA A 15 8.65 7.03 -2.48
C ALA A 15 7.63 6.12 -1.78
N LEU A 16 8.06 4.96 -1.27
CA LEU A 16 7.22 4.06 -0.48
C LEU A 16 6.67 4.73 0.78
N TYR A 17 7.52 5.47 1.51
CA TYR A 17 7.08 6.20 2.69
C TYR A 17 6.01 7.24 2.36
N LEU A 18 6.22 8.02 1.30
CA LEU A 18 5.28 9.05 0.87
C LEU A 18 3.94 8.44 0.43
N SER A 19 3.98 7.32 -0.31
CA SER A 19 2.77 6.58 -0.69
C SER A 19 2.02 6.09 0.56
N ILE A 20 2.71 5.54 1.56
CA ILE A 20 2.09 5.10 2.83
C ILE A 20 1.41 6.27 3.54
N ALA A 21 2.09 7.43 3.61
CA ALA A 21 1.54 8.62 4.26
C ALA A 21 0.27 9.13 3.55
N ILE A 22 0.28 9.18 2.21
CA ILE A 22 -0.88 9.57 1.40
C ILE A 22 -2.03 8.58 1.60
N SER A 23 -1.76 7.27 1.56
CA SER A 23 -2.81 6.27 1.80
C SER A 23 -3.40 6.38 3.19
N CYS A 24 -2.58 6.68 4.20
CA CYS A 24 -3.08 6.89 5.56
C CYS A 24 -3.98 8.13 5.66
N LEU A 25 -3.61 9.24 5.01
CA LEU A 25 -4.44 10.44 4.89
C LEU A 25 -5.81 10.11 4.27
N VAL A 26 -5.80 9.39 3.15
CA VAL A 26 -7.03 8.98 2.44
C VAL A 26 -7.88 8.05 3.31
N THR A 27 -7.28 7.06 3.99
CA THR A 27 -8.00 6.13 4.86
C THR A 27 -8.60 6.84 6.06
N ILE A 28 -7.86 7.71 6.75
CA ILE A 28 -8.39 8.45 7.90
C ILE A 28 -9.51 9.40 7.47
N GLY A 29 -9.34 10.12 6.35
CA GLY A 29 -10.40 10.93 5.75
C GLY A 29 -11.64 10.09 5.39
N GLY A 30 -11.43 8.91 4.82
CA GLY A 30 -12.48 7.94 4.51
C GLY A 30 -13.20 7.43 5.76
N ILE A 31 -12.48 7.16 6.86
CA ILE A 31 -13.10 6.78 8.15
C ILE A 31 -13.98 7.91 8.67
N VAL A 32 -13.46 9.14 8.73
CA VAL A 32 -14.23 10.30 9.21
C VAL A 32 -15.46 10.52 8.33
N TYR A 33 -15.33 10.40 7.01
CA TYR A 33 -16.45 10.55 6.10
C TYR A 33 -17.48 9.41 6.24
N THR A 34 -17.02 8.17 6.43
CA THR A 34 -17.91 7.02 6.67
C THR A 34 -18.69 7.19 7.97
N ILE A 35 -18.04 7.62 9.05
CA ILE A 35 -18.72 7.93 10.33
C ILE A 35 -19.76 9.03 10.11
N SER A 36 -19.42 10.07 9.34
CA SER A 36 -20.37 11.12 8.98
C SER A 36 -21.57 10.57 8.19
N ASP A 37 -21.37 9.61 7.29
CA ASP A 37 -22.46 8.94 6.54
C ASP A 37 -23.34 8.10 7.45
N LEU A 38 -22.76 7.39 8.42
CA LEU A 38 -23.52 6.59 9.39
C LEU A 38 -24.44 7.44 10.26
N ILE A 39 -23.99 8.65 10.63
CA ILE A 39 -24.80 9.59 11.42
C ILE A 39 -25.87 10.23 10.53
N MET A 40 -25.50 10.64 9.31
CA MET A 40 -26.43 11.23 8.35
C MET A 40 -25.99 10.97 6.91
N ALA A 41 -26.76 10.18 6.16
CA ALA A 41 -26.39 9.76 4.81
C ALA A 41 -26.55 10.88 3.76
N THR A 42 -27.54 11.76 3.91
CA THR A 42 -27.87 12.80 2.91
C THR A 42 -28.14 14.16 3.56
N GLY A 43 -28.12 15.24 2.78
CA GLY A 43 -28.44 16.59 3.27
C GLY A 43 -27.35 17.27 4.11
N LYS A 44 -26.17 16.66 4.27
CA LYS A 44 -25.05 17.20 5.07
C LYS A 44 -24.59 18.58 4.64
N MET A 45 -24.48 18.78 3.32
CA MET A 45 -24.12 20.08 2.77
C MET A 45 -25.19 21.14 3.07
N ALA A 46 -26.48 20.78 2.96
CA ALA A 46 -27.58 21.69 3.25
C ALA A 46 -27.61 22.08 4.74
N LEU A 47 -27.41 21.12 5.65
CA LEU A 47 -27.27 21.43 7.08
C LEU A 47 -26.06 22.30 7.36
N PHE A 48 -24.91 22.00 6.75
CA PHE A 48 -23.70 22.81 6.90
C PHE A 48 -23.92 24.25 6.45
N LEU A 49 -24.52 24.45 5.28
CA LEU A 49 -24.83 25.79 4.75
C LEU A 49 -25.90 26.52 5.56
N GLY A 50 -26.77 25.80 6.26
CA GLY A 50 -27.77 26.36 7.18
C GLY A 50 -27.22 26.74 8.56
N LEU A 51 -26.00 26.32 8.92
CA LEU A 51 -25.36 26.73 10.18
C LEU A 51 -24.95 28.20 10.14
N ASN A 52 -24.85 28.81 11.32
CA ASN A 52 -24.23 30.13 11.46
C ASN A 52 -22.79 30.10 10.91
N ILE A 53 -22.37 31.19 10.26
CA ILE A 53 -21.02 31.37 9.71
C ILE A 53 -19.91 31.02 10.71
N GLY A 54 -20.09 31.33 12.00
CA GLY A 54 -19.13 30.97 13.06
C GLY A 54 -18.93 29.46 13.19
N TYR A 55 -20.01 28.67 13.13
CA TYR A 55 -19.93 27.21 13.17
C TYR A 55 -19.33 26.63 11.88
N GLN A 56 -19.64 27.21 10.72
CA GLN A 56 -19.04 26.78 9.45
C GLN A 56 -17.52 26.96 9.47
N ILE A 57 -17.05 28.12 9.91
CA ILE A 57 -15.62 28.42 10.06
C ILE A 57 -14.99 27.47 11.09
N ALA A 58 -15.65 27.21 12.22
CA ALA A 58 -15.13 26.29 13.23
C ALA A 58 -14.96 24.86 12.71
N ILE A 59 -15.92 24.34 11.94
CA ILE A 59 -15.86 22.99 11.34
C ILE A 59 -14.72 22.90 10.32
N ILE A 60 -14.63 23.88 9.40
CA ILE A 60 -13.55 23.93 8.40
C ILE A 60 -12.19 24.07 9.10
N GLY A 61 -12.11 24.93 10.11
CA GLY A 61 -10.90 25.16 10.90
C GLY A 61 -10.46 23.88 11.64
N ALA A 62 -11.39 23.15 12.25
CA ALA A 62 -11.10 21.87 12.91
C ALA A 62 -10.60 20.81 11.91
N LEU A 63 -11.20 20.73 10.72
CA LEU A 63 -10.76 19.80 9.65
C LEU A 63 -9.35 20.15 9.16
N LEU A 64 -9.09 21.43 8.89
CA LEU A 64 -7.77 21.91 8.48
C LEU A 64 -6.72 21.72 9.58
N ALA A 65 -7.06 21.99 10.84
CA ALA A 65 -6.18 21.74 11.97
C ALA A 65 -5.84 20.24 12.09
N GLY A 66 -6.85 19.36 11.99
CA GLY A 66 -6.65 17.91 12.00
C GLY A 66 -5.73 17.44 10.86
N LEU A 67 -5.94 17.94 9.64
CA LEU A 67 -5.09 17.66 8.49
C LEU A 67 -3.65 18.14 8.72
N PHE A 68 -3.48 19.35 9.24
CA PHE A 68 -2.17 19.91 9.56
C PHE A 68 -1.43 19.06 10.61
N PHE A 69 -2.11 18.67 11.69
CA PHE A 69 -1.54 17.76 12.69
C PHE A 69 -1.10 16.43 12.06
N LEU A 70 -1.90 15.86 11.15
CA LEU A 70 -1.55 14.61 10.49
C LEU A 70 -0.30 14.75 9.60
N ILE A 71 -0.20 15.85 8.84
CA ILE A 71 0.98 16.14 8.01
C ILE A 71 2.23 16.32 8.89
N VAL A 72 2.13 17.09 9.97
CA VAL A 72 3.24 17.29 10.93
C VAL A 72 3.65 15.97 11.56
N TYR A 73 2.70 15.11 11.92
CA TYR A 73 2.96 13.78 12.43
C TYR A 73 3.78 12.92 11.44
N PHE A 74 3.36 12.86 10.16
CA PHE A 74 4.12 12.16 9.13
C PHE A 74 5.48 12.80 8.84
N PHE A 75 5.60 14.12 8.92
CA PHE A 75 6.88 14.79 8.76
C PHE A 75 7.84 14.46 9.92
N GLY A 76 7.33 14.41 11.15
CA GLY A 76 8.09 14.00 12.33
C GLY A 76 8.56 12.54 12.27
N LEU A 77 7.72 11.66 11.71
CA LEU A 77 8.05 10.24 11.53
C LEU A 77 8.93 9.96 10.31
N TYR A 78 9.10 10.90 9.39
CA TYR A 78 9.78 10.71 8.11
C TYR A 78 11.14 10.02 8.24
N LYS A 79 12.01 10.53 9.12
CA LYS A 79 13.36 9.98 9.30
C LYS A 79 13.32 8.52 9.78
N LYS A 80 12.46 8.22 10.77
CA LYS A 80 12.32 6.88 11.35
C LYS A 80 11.64 5.92 10.38
N GLY A 81 10.58 6.35 9.69
CA GLY A 81 9.82 5.56 8.74
C GLY A 81 10.65 5.15 7.52
N VAL A 82 11.36 6.09 6.89
CA VAL A 82 12.26 5.78 5.77
C VAL A 82 13.38 4.83 6.20
N GLN A 83 13.94 5.03 7.40
CA GLN A 83 14.97 4.13 7.93
C GLN A 83 14.44 2.72 8.19
N LEU A 84 13.21 2.59 8.69
CA LEU A 84 12.56 1.29 8.91
C LEU A 84 12.34 0.55 7.58
N ILE A 85 11.84 1.26 6.56
CA ILE A 85 11.66 0.71 5.20
C ILE A 85 13.01 0.26 4.63
N LEU A 86 14.05 1.10 4.73
CA LEU A 86 15.39 0.74 4.27
C LEU A 86 15.94 -0.49 4.98
N ARG A 87 15.78 -0.56 6.30
CA ARG A 87 16.27 -1.69 7.12
C ARG A 87 15.54 -2.99 6.81
N ASN A 88 14.24 -2.94 6.54
CA ASN A 88 13.46 -4.13 6.21
C ASN A 88 13.71 -4.63 4.78
N ILE A 89 13.67 -3.73 3.78
CA ILE A 89 13.82 -4.13 2.37
C ILE A 89 15.27 -4.50 2.06
N PHE A 90 16.24 -3.69 2.49
CA PHE A 90 17.63 -3.81 2.10
C PHE A 90 18.51 -4.41 3.20
N ARG A 91 17.97 -5.34 4.00
CA ARG A 91 18.75 -6.01 5.04
C ARG A 91 19.87 -6.82 4.37
N LYS A 92 21.12 -6.40 4.58
CA LYS A 92 22.29 -7.17 4.13
C LYS A 92 22.26 -8.54 4.81
N LYS A 93 22.01 -9.61 4.06
CA LYS A 93 22.20 -10.98 4.50
C LYS A 93 23.55 -11.48 3.99
N TYR A 94 24.35 -12.05 4.89
CA TYR A 94 25.63 -12.66 4.53
C TYR A 94 25.35 -14.00 3.84
N TYR A 95 25.95 -14.19 2.66
CA TYR A 95 25.82 -15.41 1.87
C TYR A 95 26.77 -16.49 2.39
N ASN A 96 26.34 -17.74 2.33
CA ASN A 96 27.26 -18.86 2.43
C ASN A 96 27.90 -19.07 1.05
N ASP A 97 29.21 -18.84 0.92
CA ASP A 97 29.94 -18.79 -0.37
C ASP A 97 29.86 -20.09 -1.20
N LYS A 98 29.45 -21.19 -0.57
CA LYS A 98 29.39 -22.54 -1.16
C LYS A 98 28.41 -22.65 -2.36
N TYR A 99 27.33 -21.87 -2.37
CA TYR A 99 26.30 -21.92 -3.43
C TYR A 99 26.19 -20.63 -4.26
N ALA A 100 26.81 -19.53 -3.81
CA ALA A 100 26.78 -18.24 -4.51
C ALA A 100 27.41 -18.28 -5.91
N LYS A 101 28.28 -19.27 -6.19
CA LYS A 101 29.00 -19.41 -7.47
C LYS A 101 28.28 -20.25 -8.54
N ARG A 102 27.20 -20.98 -8.23
CA ARG A 102 26.48 -21.79 -9.23
C ARG A 102 25.49 -20.93 -10.03
N ILE A 103 25.85 -20.61 -11.27
CA ILE A 103 25.04 -19.80 -12.20
C ILE A 103 23.67 -20.43 -12.46
N GLY A 104 23.58 -21.77 -12.57
CA GLY A 104 22.31 -22.47 -12.80
C GLY A 104 21.27 -22.21 -11.69
N VAL A 105 21.71 -22.22 -10.43
CA VAL A 105 20.83 -21.95 -9.27
C VAL A 105 20.38 -20.48 -9.25
N ARG A 106 21.22 -19.55 -9.71
CA ARG A 106 20.84 -18.13 -9.89
C ARG A 106 19.73 -17.96 -10.93
N ILE A 107 19.86 -18.65 -12.06
CA ILE A 107 18.89 -18.56 -13.15
C ILE A 107 17.57 -19.19 -12.72
N ALA A 108 17.60 -20.37 -12.11
CA ALA A 108 16.40 -21.05 -11.61
C ALA A 108 15.66 -20.21 -10.55
N ALA A 109 16.39 -19.65 -9.58
CA ALA A 109 15.81 -18.77 -8.56
C ALA A 109 15.24 -17.49 -9.17
N GLY A 110 15.92 -16.89 -10.15
CA GLY A 110 15.42 -15.72 -10.87
C GLY A 110 14.14 -16.01 -11.66
N ALA A 111 14.08 -17.14 -12.36
CA ALA A 111 12.91 -17.58 -13.11
C ALA A 111 11.70 -17.83 -12.18
N LEU A 112 11.93 -18.46 -11.01
CA LEU A 112 10.90 -18.69 -10.00
C LEU A 112 10.38 -17.37 -9.41
N MET A 113 11.26 -16.40 -9.14
CA MET A 113 10.81 -15.08 -8.67
C MET A 113 9.96 -14.36 -9.73
N LEU A 114 10.37 -14.44 -11.00
CA LEU A 114 9.66 -13.79 -12.09
C LEU A 114 8.27 -14.41 -12.33
N SER A 115 8.14 -15.74 -12.21
CA SER A 115 6.82 -16.40 -12.33
C SER A 115 5.87 -15.97 -11.20
N ILE A 116 6.37 -15.89 -9.95
CA ILE A 116 5.58 -15.39 -8.81
C ILE A 116 5.13 -13.95 -9.06
N PHE A 117 6.01 -13.08 -9.57
CA PHE A 117 5.64 -11.70 -9.90
C PHE A 117 4.56 -11.62 -10.98
N THR A 118 4.67 -12.42 -12.03
CA THR A 118 3.65 -12.47 -13.09
C THR A 118 2.30 -12.90 -12.55
N ILE A 119 2.25 -13.92 -11.67
CA ILE A 119 1.00 -14.38 -11.04
C ILE A 119 0.39 -13.25 -10.20
N ILE A 120 1.19 -12.60 -9.36
CA ILE A 120 0.75 -11.52 -8.48
C ILE A 120 0.21 -10.32 -9.29
N ILE A 121 0.94 -9.89 -10.32
CA ILE A 121 0.55 -8.77 -11.17
C ILE A 121 -0.69 -9.12 -12.00
N GLY A 122 -0.77 -10.35 -12.53
CA GLY A 122 -1.93 -10.84 -13.26
C GLY A 122 -3.19 -10.86 -12.40
N LEU A 123 -3.07 -11.29 -11.14
CA LEU A 123 -4.19 -11.30 -10.19
C LEU A 123 -4.64 -9.87 -9.86
N LEU A 124 -3.71 -8.94 -9.65
CA LEU A 124 -4.06 -7.52 -9.51
C LEU A 124 -4.82 -7.03 -10.74
N PHE A 125 -4.32 -7.29 -11.94
CA PHE A 125 -4.96 -6.82 -13.16
C PHE A 125 -6.36 -7.41 -13.33
N ALA A 126 -6.56 -8.68 -12.98
CA ALA A 126 -7.88 -9.32 -12.98
C ALA A 126 -8.84 -8.61 -12.02
N VAL A 127 -8.42 -8.34 -10.77
CA VAL A 127 -9.24 -7.61 -9.79
C VAL A 127 -9.57 -6.21 -10.27
N PHE A 128 -8.59 -5.49 -10.82
CA PHE A 128 -8.82 -4.15 -11.40
C PHE A 128 -9.81 -4.22 -12.57
N TYR A 129 -9.61 -5.15 -13.49
CA TYR A 129 -10.49 -5.33 -14.64
C TYR A 129 -11.93 -5.59 -14.17
N GLU A 130 -12.13 -6.52 -13.23
CA GLU A 130 -13.45 -6.84 -12.70
C GLU A 130 -14.12 -5.66 -11.97
N LEU A 131 -13.34 -4.85 -11.23
CA LEU A 131 -13.84 -3.66 -10.56
C LEU A 131 -14.28 -2.55 -11.53
N PHE A 132 -13.55 -2.34 -12.63
CA PHE A 132 -13.77 -1.20 -13.54
C PHE A 132 -14.65 -1.52 -14.76
N THR A 133 -14.54 -2.73 -15.32
CA THR A 133 -15.30 -3.11 -16.52
C THR A 133 -16.52 -3.98 -16.22
N GLY A 134 -16.74 -4.31 -14.93
CA GLY A 134 -17.97 -4.93 -14.42
C GLY A 134 -18.57 -5.95 -15.37
N GLY A 135 -17.91 -7.11 -15.49
CA GLY A 135 -18.34 -8.27 -16.28
C GLY A 135 -19.37 -7.97 -17.37
N SER A 136 -18.91 -7.61 -18.57
CA SER A 136 -19.78 -7.46 -19.76
C SER A 136 -20.49 -8.76 -20.18
N ASP A 137 -20.18 -9.89 -19.53
CA ASP A 137 -20.85 -11.18 -19.71
C ASP A 137 -21.74 -11.49 -18.50
N GLY A 138 -23.05 -11.49 -18.74
CA GLY A 138 -24.13 -11.53 -17.73
C GLY A 138 -24.28 -12.82 -16.90
N GLY A 139 -23.19 -13.48 -16.52
CA GLY A 139 -23.19 -14.70 -15.72
C GLY A 139 -22.61 -14.58 -14.31
N THR A 140 -21.90 -13.50 -13.97
CA THR A 140 -21.29 -13.30 -12.65
C THR A 140 -21.72 -11.95 -12.09
N LEU A 141 -22.17 -11.92 -10.82
CA LEU A 141 -22.52 -10.68 -10.13
C LEU A 141 -21.27 -9.78 -10.13
N PRO A 142 -21.25 -8.66 -10.87
CA PRO A 142 -20.04 -7.88 -11.00
C PRO A 142 -19.72 -7.26 -9.64
N LEU A 143 -18.45 -7.31 -9.22
CA LEU A 143 -17.95 -6.69 -7.98
C LEU A 143 -18.37 -5.21 -7.84
N SER A 144 -18.63 -4.53 -8.96
CA SER A 144 -19.19 -3.18 -9.02
C SER A 144 -20.57 -3.03 -8.35
N THR A 145 -21.41 -4.09 -8.34
CA THR A 145 -22.74 -4.07 -7.68
C THR A 145 -22.66 -4.00 -6.15
N ILE A 146 -21.55 -4.43 -5.57
CA ILE A 146 -21.31 -4.29 -4.13
C ILE A 146 -21.14 -2.80 -3.77
N PHE A 147 -20.52 -2.00 -4.65
CA PHE A 147 -20.31 -0.57 -4.45
C PHE A 147 -21.56 0.28 -4.64
N VAL A 148 -22.60 -0.22 -5.33
CA VAL A 148 -23.85 0.52 -5.55
C VAL A 148 -24.63 0.73 -4.24
N ASN A 149 -24.46 -0.18 -3.27
CA ASN A 149 -25.10 -0.07 -1.96
C ASN A 149 -24.22 0.61 -0.90
N PHE A 150 -23.00 1.03 -1.27
CA PHE A 150 -22.07 1.64 -0.33
C PHE A 150 -22.33 3.14 -0.23
N SER A 151 -22.23 3.66 1.00
CA SER A 151 -22.22 5.10 1.22
C SER A 151 -20.97 5.74 0.59
N GLN A 152 -21.02 7.03 0.25
CA GLN A 152 -19.89 7.69 -0.41
C GLN A 152 -18.61 7.64 0.44
N GLY A 153 -18.73 7.79 1.77
CA GLY A 153 -17.65 7.60 2.72
C GLY A 153 -17.08 6.18 2.69
N ALA A 154 -17.92 5.15 2.61
CA ALA A 154 -17.47 3.76 2.50
C ALA A 154 -16.71 3.49 1.20
N ILE A 155 -17.08 4.15 0.09
CA ILE A 155 -16.32 4.10 -1.17
C ILE A 155 -14.92 4.70 -0.98
N VAL A 156 -14.82 5.89 -0.38
CA VAL A 156 -13.53 6.55 -0.12
C VAL A 156 -12.65 5.71 0.81
N LEU A 157 -13.24 5.12 1.85
CA LEU A 157 -12.54 4.22 2.77
C LEU A 157 -12.00 2.97 2.04
N THR A 158 -12.82 2.36 1.20
CA THR A 158 -12.45 1.17 0.42
C THR A 158 -11.30 1.49 -0.54
N PHE A 159 -11.34 2.66 -1.19
CA PHE A 159 -10.24 3.15 -2.02
C PHE A 159 -8.94 3.34 -1.22
N GLY A 160 -9.02 3.91 -0.02
CA GLY A 160 -7.87 4.04 0.88
C GLY A 160 -7.26 2.69 1.28
N LEU A 161 -8.09 1.72 1.66
CA LEU A 161 -7.65 0.35 1.97
C LEU A 161 -7.02 -0.34 0.77
N PHE A 162 -7.58 -0.13 -0.42
CA PHE A 162 -7.05 -0.70 -1.65
C PHE A 162 -5.68 -0.11 -2.02
N LEU A 163 -5.47 1.19 -1.82
CA LEU A 163 -4.13 1.80 -1.96
C LEU A 163 -3.13 1.16 -0.99
N PHE A 164 -3.52 0.90 0.26
CA PHE A 164 -2.66 0.18 1.21
C PHE A 164 -2.31 -1.22 0.73
N LEU A 165 -3.26 -1.95 0.14
CA LEU A 165 -3.01 -3.28 -0.43
C LEU A 165 -1.98 -3.21 -1.56
N ILE A 166 -2.13 -2.27 -2.49
CA ILE A 166 -1.17 -2.07 -3.59
C ILE A 166 0.22 -1.72 -3.05
N ILE A 167 0.31 -0.81 -2.08
CA ILE A 167 1.59 -0.43 -1.47
C ILE A 167 2.22 -1.61 -0.74
N GLY A 168 1.43 -2.39 0.00
CA GLY A 168 1.89 -3.60 0.67
C GLY A 168 2.44 -4.61 -0.33
N LEU A 169 1.80 -4.73 -1.49
CA LEU A 169 2.29 -5.58 -2.58
C LEU A 169 3.60 -5.06 -3.17
N ILE A 170 3.69 -3.76 -3.50
CA ILE A 170 4.93 -3.16 -4.01
C ILE A 170 6.06 -3.34 -2.98
N PHE A 171 5.76 -3.19 -1.69
CA PHE A 171 6.70 -3.44 -0.60
C PHE A 171 7.15 -4.90 -0.58
N ALA A 172 6.22 -5.85 -0.67
CA ALA A 172 6.52 -7.28 -0.72
C ALA A 172 7.35 -7.67 -1.95
N LEU A 173 7.00 -7.14 -3.13
CA LEU A 173 7.73 -7.33 -4.38
C LEU A 173 9.18 -6.84 -4.26
N ASN A 174 9.38 -5.64 -3.72
CA ASN A 174 10.73 -5.11 -3.46
C ASN A 174 11.47 -5.98 -2.44
N TYR A 175 10.82 -6.37 -1.34
CA TYR A 175 11.44 -7.24 -0.34
C TYR A 175 11.87 -8.58 -0.95
N LEU A 176 11.02 -9.20 -1.78
CA LEU A 176 11.30 -10.46 -2.46
C LEU A 176 12.39 -10.28 -3.52
N TRP A 177 12.44 -9.16 -4.24
CA TRP A 177 13.52 -8.89 -5.20
C TRP A 177 14.90 -8.87 -4.53
N TYR A 178 15.03 -8.19 -3.39
CA TYR A 178 16.33 -8.04 -2.71
C TYR A 178 16.67 -9.21 -1.78
N ASN A 179 15.68 -9.88 -1.18
CA ASN A 179 15.91 -10.97 -0.22
C ASN A 179 15.51 -12.37 -0.72
N GLY A 180 14.74 -12.46 -1.79
CA GLY A 180 14.17 -13.70 -2.31
C GLY A 180 15.23 -14.65 -2.84
N TYR A 181 16.32 -14.14 -3.41
CA TYR A 181 17.44 -14.98 -3.82
C TYR A 181 18.03 -15.80 -2.65
N TYR A 182 18.14 -15.19 -1.47
CA TYR A 182 18.57 -15.90 -0.27
C TYR A 182 17.53 -16.92 0.21
N MET A 183 16.23 -16.57 0.18
CA MET A 183 15.17 -17.49 0.59
C MET A 183 15.13 -18.74 -0.29
N ILE A 184 15.26 -18.57 -1.60
CA ILE A 184 15.26 -19.70 -2.55
C ILE A 184 16.51 -20.54 -2.40
N LEU A 185 17.69 -19.91 -2.25
CA LEU A 185 18.93 -20.65 -1.98
C LEU A 185 18.81 -21.50 -0.71
N LYS A 186 18.26 -20.93 0.38
CA LYS A 186 18.05 -21.66 1.63
C LYS A 186 17.09 -22.84 1.42
N LEU A 187 15.99 -22.63 0.70
CA LEU A 187 15.00 -23.68 0.43
C LEU A 187 15.61 -24.84 -0.38
N ILE A 188 16.47 -24.54 -1.36
CA ILE A 188 17.19 -25.57 -2.13
C ILE A 188 18.22 -26.31 -1.24
N THR A 189 18.94 -25.59 -0.38
CA THR A 189 19.88 -26.24 0.56
C THR A 189 19.16 -27.15 1.54
N ASP A 190 18.05 -26.69 2.13
CA ASP A 190 17.25 -27.49 3.06
C ASP A 190 16.69 -28.76 2.37
N LEU A 191 16.38 -28.71 1.06
CA LEU A 191 15.94 -29.86 0.25
C LEU A 191 17.08 -30.79 -0.21
N GLU A 192 18.33 -30.33 -0.27
CA GLU A 192 19.51 -31.17 -0.58
C GLU A 192 20.06 -31.90 0.65
N GLU A 193 19.77 -31.40 1.86
CA GLU A 193 20.19 -32.01 3.14
C GLU A 193 19.19 -33.06 3.68
N GLU A 194 18.00 -33.18 3.08
CA GLU A 194 17.06 -34.31 3.27
C GLU A 194 17.32 -35.44 2.26
#